data_AF-A0A4U0GTW5-F1
#
_entry.id   AF-A0A4U0GTW5-F1
#
_cell.length_a   1.000
_cell.length_b   1.000
_cell.length_c   1.000
_cell.angle_alpha   90.00
_cell.angle_beta   90.00
_cell.angle_gamma   90.00
#
_symmetry.space_group_name_H-M   'P 1'
#
loop_
_entity.id
_entity.type
_entity.pdbx_description
1 polymer ?
#
loop_
_entity_poly.entity_id
_entity_poly.type
_entity_poly.pdbx_seq_one_letter_code
_entity_poly.pdbx_strand_id
1 'polypeptide(L)'
;MTNIKTKNKIAKFYNIFYLIFCANNNSICYVSIANKTILADIGKQIRIRREELSYAQNDVANMTGLTINTVASLEKGKGATLNNFLLICRALEIQPKDIFKSDISLEPLYNLPPESKRRIEITQKLDNLVYNSDFFNSPKRVADVIKELDTEKSDSNKFSVYLTGYCKEGELEYIKEGNIKKYTKKKNGG
;
A
#
# COMPACT_ATOMS: atom_id res chain seq x y z
N MET A 1 8.44 -40.65 36.14
CA MET A 1 7.41 -39.61 36.41
C MET A 1 8.08 -38.25 36.54
N THR A 2 8.42 -37.61 35.42
CA THR A 2 9.13 -36.32 35.39
C THR A 2 8.14 -35.16 35.29
N ASN A 3 7.75 -34.71 36.47
CA ASN A 3 7.50 -33.33 36.89
C ASN A 3 6.75 -32.37 35.93
N ILE A 4 5.43 -32.44 35.99
CA ILE A 4 4.46 -31.52 35.38
C ILE A 4 4.67 -30.05 35.85
N LYS A 5 5.26 -29.82 37.04
CA LYS A 5 5.54 -28.46 37.53
C LYS A 5 6.65 -27.75 36.76
N THR A 6 7.61 -28.48 36.19
CA THR A 6 8.73 -27.89 35.44
C THR A 6 8.29 -27.38 34.06
N LYS A 7 7.38 -28.10 33.38
CA LYS A 7 6.81 -27.65 32.09
C LYS A 7 6.00 -26.36 32.23
N ASN A 8 5.21 -26.22 33.30
CA ASN A 8 4.42 -25.01 33.55
C ASN A 8 5.27 -23.78 33.90
N LYS A 9 6.43 -23.97 34.54
CA LYS A 9 7.35 -22.87 34.85
C LYS A 9 8.07 -22.38 33.59
N ILE A 10 8.46 -23.28 32.70
CA ILE A 10 9.07 -22.96 31.40
C ILE A 10 8.05 -22.26 30.49
N ALA A 11 6.81 -22.74 30.42
CA ALA A 11 5.74 -22.09 29.63
C ALA A 11 5.41 -20.67 30.13
N LYS A 12 5.37 -20.44 31.46
CA LYS A 12 5.20 -19.09 32.02
C LYS A 12 6.40 -18.19 31.75
N PHE A 13 7.62 -18.72 31.73
CA PHE A 13 8.83 -17.94 31.46
C PHE A 13 8.90 -17.49 29.99
N TYR A 14 8.56 -18.35 29.03
CA TYR A 14 8.45 -17.95 27.62
C TYR A 14 7.34 -16.93 27.39
N ASN A 15 6.22 -17.05 28.10
CA ASN A 15 5.10 -16.11 27.99
C ASN A 15 5.46 -14.72 28.56
N ILE A 16 6.17 -14.68 29.69
CA ILE A 16 6.67 -13.42 30.30
C ILE A 16 7.79 -12.79 29.46
N PHE A 17 8.69 -13.57 28.86
CA PHE A 17 9.75 -13.01 28.03
C PHE A 17 9.23 -12.45 26.70
N TYR A 18 8.17 -13.05 26.13
CA TYR A 18 7.51 -12.53 24.92
C TYR A 18 6.75 -11.22 25.18
N LEU A 19 6.17 -11.07 26.39
CA LEU A 19 5.47 -9.85 26.80
C LEU A 19 6.41 -8.66 27.04
N ILE A 20 7.64 -8.88 27.52
CA ILE A 20 8.56 -7.79 27.88
C ILE A 20 9.23 -7.15 26.64
N PHE A 21 9.43 -7.88 25.54
CA PHE A 21 9.95 -7.30 24.28
C PHE A 21 8.89 -6.62 23.42
N CYS A 22 7.60 -6.79 23.73
CA CYS A 22 6.49 -6.30 22.91
C CYS A 22 5.73 -5.10 23.51
N ALA A 23 6.32 -4.37 24.46
CA ALA A 23 5.64 -3.29 25.19
C ALA A 23 5.30 -2.03 24.36
N ASN A 24 5.48 -2.03 23.04
CA ASN A 24 4.99 -0.92 22.18
C ASN A 24 4.60 -1.32 20.74
N ASN A 25 4.48 -2.61 20.39
CA ASN A 25 4.43 -3.08 18.99
C ASN A 25 3.52 -4.30 18.75
N ASN A 26 2.38 -4.40 19.44
CA ASN A 26 1.46 -5.55 19.31
C ASN A 26 0.93 -5.72 17.85
N SER A 27 0.80 -4.62 17.10
CA SER A 27 0.39 -4.60 15.68
C SER A 27 1.43 -5.22 14.75
N ILE A 28 2.72 -4.85 14.88
CA ILE A 28 3.78 -5.29 13.96
C ILE A 28 3.99 -6.80 14.06
N CYS A 29 3.99 -7.33 15.29
CA CYS A 29 4.20 -8.75 15.52
C CYS A 29 3.07 -9.58 14.87
N TYR A 30 1.82 -9.14 15.02
CA TYR A 30 0.67 -9.79 14.43
C TYR A 30 0.71 -9.80 12.89
N VAL A 31 0.94 -8.63 12.25
CA VAL A 31 0.98 -8.54 10.78
C VAL A 31 2.17 -9.32 10.20
N SER A 32 3.32 -9.31 10.88
CA SER A 32 4.49 -10.10 10.49
C SER A 32 4.21 -11.61 10.53
N ILE A 33 3.52 -12.08 11.57
CA ILE A 33 3.11 -13.49 11.69
C ILE A 33 2.07 -13.84 10.61
N ALA A 34 1.07 -12.99 10.39
CA ALA A 34 0.04 -13.20 9.37
C ALA A 34 0.67 -13.31 7.97
N ASN A 35 1.56 -12.39 7.61
CA ASN A 35 2.29 -12.43 6.33
C ASN A 35 3.13 -13.71 6.19
N LYS A 36 3.78 -14.17 7.26
CA LYS A 36 4.55 -15.42 7.24
C LYS A 36 3.65 -16.64 6.96
N THR A 37 2.46 -16.68 7.55
CA THR A 37 1.48 -17.75 7.30
C THR A 37 1.01 -17.73 5.85
N ILE A 38 0.64 -16.55 5.34
CA ILE A 38 0.22 -16.37 3.94
C ILE A 38 1.32 -16.84 2.97
N LEU A 39 2.57 -16.46 3.21
CA LEU A 39 3.70 -16.88 2.38
C LEU A 39 3.91 -18.40 2.41
N ALA A 40 3.72 -19.04 3.57
CA ALA A 40 3.81 -20.49 3.69
C ALA A 40 2.69 -21.20 2.90
N ASP A 41 1.48 -20.65 2.92
CA ASP A 41 0.35 -21.18 2.16
C ASP A 41 0.56 -21.04 0.65
N ILE A 42 1.05 -19.88 0.19
CA ILE A 42 1.46 -19.64 -1.20
C ILE A 42 2.51 -20.68 -1.64
N GLY A 43 3.56 -20.86 -0.83
CA GLY A 43 4.63 -21.83 -1.10
C GLY A 43 4.09 -23.27 -1.18
N LYS A 44 3.13 -23.62 -0.32
CA LYS A 44 2.46 -24.92 -0.34
C LYS A 44 1.65 -25.12 -1.63
N GLN A 45 0.91 -24.12 -2.09
CA GLN A 45 0.15 -24.21 -3.35
C GLN A 45 1.06 -24.42 -4.57
N ILE A 46 2.19 -23.70 -4.60
CA ILE A 46 3.21 -23.87 -5.65
C ILE A 46 3.77 -25.29 -5.66
N ARG A 47 4.08 -25.82 -4.46
CA ARG A 47 4.56 -27.19 -4.31
C ARG A 47 3.53 -28.21 -4.82
N ILE A 48 2.26 -28.06 -4.40
CA ILE A 48 1.16 -28.93 -4.83
C ILE A 48 1.07 -28.92 -6.37
N ARG A 49 1.03 -27.73 -6.97
CA ARG A 49 0.94 -27.61 -8.43
C ARG A 49 2.14 -28.23 -9.15
N ARG A 50 3.35 -28.07 -8.63
CA ARG A 50 4.56 -28.71 -9.16
C ARG A 50 4.44 -30.24 -9.12
N GLU A 51 3.98 -30.79 -7.98
CA GLU A 51 3.81 -32.23 -7.80
C GLU A 51 2.68 -32.79 -8.68
N GLU A 52 1.59 -32.05 -8.92
CA GLU A 52 0.55 -32.41 -9.90
C GLU A 52 1.09 -32.57 -11.32
N LEU A 53 2.05 -31.73 -11.71
CA LEU A 53 2.76 -31.82 -12.99
C LEU A 53 3.89 -32.86 -12.98
N SER A 54 4.07 -33.59 -11.88
CA SER A 54 5.15 -34.58 -11.69
C SER A 54 6.57 -34.02 -11.85
N TYR A 55 6.76 -32.71 -11.64
CA TYR A 55 8.07 -32.06 -11.72
C TYR A 55 8.84 -32.16 -10.40
N ALA A 56 10.14 -32.40 -10.48
CA ALA A 56 11.06 -32.15 -9.37
C ALA A 56 11.38 -30.65 -9.27
N GLN A 57 11.92 -30.22 -8.12
CA GLN A 57 12.38 -28.83 -7.95
C GLN A 57 13.47 -28.46 -8.97
N ASN A 58 14.30 -29.43 -9.38
CA ASN A 58 15.33 -29.24 -10.40
C ASN A 58 14.74 -28.95 -11.78
N ASP A 59 13.60 -29.55 -12.12
CA ASP A 59 12.96 -29.31 -13.42
C ASP A 59 12.46 -27.86 -13.50
N VAL A 60 11.84 -27.37 -12.43
CA VAL A 60 11.44 -25.96 -12.32
C VAL A 60 12.64 -25.03 -12.33
N ALA A 61 13.72 -25.39 -11.65
CA ALA A 61 14.97 -24.63 -11.68
C ALA A 61 15.50 -24.49 -13.14
N ASN A 62 15.52 -25.59 -13.90
CA ASN A 62 15.93 -25.59 -15.30
C ASN A 62 15.01 -24.74 -16.19
N MET A 63 13.68 -24.81 -16.00
CA MET A 63 12.72 -24.02 -16.79
C MET A 63 12.75 -22.52 -16.48
N THR A 64 13.20 -22.14 -15.28
CA THR A 64 13.17 -20.74 -14.82
C THR A 64 14.53 -20.07 -14.79
N GLY A 65 15.62 -20.83 -14.91
CA GLY A 65 16.99 -20.36 -14.68
C GLY A 65 17.29 -20.05 -13.22
N LEU A 66 16.41 -20.44 -12.28
CA LEU A 66 16.62 -20.26 -10.84
C LEU A 66 17.46 -21.41 -10.27
N THR A 67 18.06 -21.20 -9.10
CA THR A 67 18.68 -22.32 -8.38
C THR A 67 17.61 -23.20 -7.72
N ILE A 68 17.90 -24.50 -7.56
CA ILE A 68 17.04 -25.43 -6.79
C ILE A 68 16.74 -24.86 -5.40
N ASN A 69 17.73 -24.25 -4.75
CA ASN A 69 17.57 -23.65 -3.42
C ASN A 69 16.59 -22.47 -3.42
N THR A 70 16.52 -21.71 -4.52
CA THR A 70 15.55 -20.63 -4.69
C THR A 70 14.14 -21.19 -4.82
N VAL A 71 13.94 -22.24 -5.64
CA VAL A 71 12.66 -22.95 -5.77
C VAL A 71 12.22 -23.52 -4.42
N ALA A 72 13.11 -24.22 -3.71
CA ALA A 72 12.83 -24.83 -2.41
C ALA A 72 12.55 -23.78 -1.31
N SER A 73 13.23 -22.64 -1.35
CA SER A 73 12.96 -21.50 -0.46
C SER A 73 11.57 -20.92 -0.71
N LEU A 74 11.19 -20.77 -1.97
CA LEU A 74 9.90 -20.23 -2.35
C LEU A 74 8.75 -21.14 -1.93
N GLU A 75 8.88 -22.47 -2.10
CA GLU A 75 7.91 -23.46 -1.59
C GLU A 75 7.76 -23.46 -0.07
N LYS A 76 8.77 -22.96 0.66
CA LYS A 76 8.73 -22.78 2.11
C LYS A 76 8.24 -21.39 2.54
N GLY A 77 7.81 -20.55 1.60
CA GLY A 77 7.37 -19.18 1.85
C GLY A 77 8.50 -18.21 2.18
N LYS A 78 9.71 -18.43 1.66
CA LYS A 78 10.90 -17.63 1.97
C LYS A 78 11.61 -17.09 0.73
N GLY A 79 12.25 -15.93 0.89
CA GLY A 79 13.35 -15.48 0.02
C GLY A 79 12.99 -15.30 -1.46
N ALA A 80 11.72 -15.07 -1.78
CA ALA A 80 11.24 -14.92 -3.14
C ALA A 80 10.98 -13.46 -3.47
N THR A 81 11.51 -13.01 -4.62
CA THR A 81 11.09 -11.75 -5.24
C THR A 81 9.80 -11.97 -6.03
N LEU A 82 9.08 -10.89 -6.34
CA LEU A 82 7.91 -10.96 -7.21
C LEU A 82 8.27 -11.53 -8.60
N ASN A 83 9.48 -11.22 -9.11
CA ASN A 83 9.97 -11.78 -10.37
C ASN A 83 10.10 -13.31 -10.31
N ASN A 84 10.73 -13.84 -9.26
CA ASN A 84 10.91 -15.29 -9.10
C ASN A 84 9.56 -16.00 -8.97
N PHE A 85 8.61 -15.39 -8.24
CA PHE A 85 7.24 -15.89 -8.14
C PHE A 85 6.57 -15.97 -9.52
N LEU A 86 6.67 -14.92 -10.35
CA LEU A 86 6.09 -14.92 -11.70
C LEU A 86 6.77 -15.94 -12.63
N LEU A 87 8.09 -16.14 -12.52
CA LEU A 87 8.80 -17.17 -13.29
C LEU A 87 8.28 -18.58 -12.96
N ILE A 88 8.11 -18.89 -11.66
CA ILE A 88 7.56 -20.18 -11.23
C ILE A 88 6.10 -20.34 -11.67
N CYS A 89 5.28 -19.28 -11.58
CA CYS A 89 3.89 -19.33 -12.07
C CYS A 89 3.82 -19.72 -13.56
N ARG A 90 4.70 -19.14 -14.38
CA ARG A 90 4.81 -19.47 -15.81
C ARG A 90 5.26 -20.92 -16.03
N ALA A 91 6.30 -21.38 -15.32
CA ALA A 91 6.81 -22.74 -15.43
C ALA A 91 5.81 -23.81 -14.95
N LEU A 92 4.89 -23.46 -14.06
CA LEU A 92 3.86 -24.35 -13.51
C LEU A 92 2.48 -24.14 -14.13
N GLU A 93 2.39 -23.32 -15.18
CA GLU A 93 1.16 -23.04 -15.93
C GLU A 93 -0.03 -22.67 -15.02
N ILE A 94 0.23 -21.83 -14.02
CA ILE A 94 -0.76 -21.40 -13.03
C ILE A 94 -0.84 -19.87 -12.97
N GLN A 95 -2.05 -19.34 -12.93
CA GLN A 95 -2.23 -17.89 -12.79
C GLN A 95 -1.91 -17.46 -11.35
N PRO A 96 -1.22 -16.33 -11.13
CA PRO A 96 -0.92 -15.83 -9.80
C PRO A 96 -2.12 -15.78 -8.85
N LYS A 97 -3.29 -15.35 -9.35
CA LYS A 97 -4.53 -15.26 -8.57
C LYS A 97 -4.99 -16.61 -8.00
N ASP A 98 -4.71 -17.72 -8.69
CA ASP A 98 -5.21 -19.05 -8.29
C ASP A 98 -4.39 -19.66 -7.14
N ILE A 99 -3.21 -19.07 -6.87
CA ILE A 99 -2.32 -19.43 -5.76
C ILE A 99 -2.83 -18.82 -4.44
N PHE A 100 -3.48 -17.66 -4.48
CA PHE A 100 -4.05 -17.02 -3.29
C PHE A 100 -5.43 -17.64 -2.99
N LYS A 101 -5.49 -18.55 -2.01
CA LYS A 101 -6.75 -19.24 -1.63
C LYS A 101 -7.64 -18.44 -0.67
N SER A 102 -7.07 -17.45 0.00
CA SER A 102 -7.76 -16.65 1.01
C SER A 102 -7.43 -15.18 0.82
N ASP A 103 -8.41 -14.33 1.10
CA ASP A 103 -8.21 -12.89 1.15
C ASP A 103 -7.29 -12.52 2.33
N ILE A 104 -6.52 -11.46 2.14
CA ILE A 104 -5.66 -10.89 3.18
C ILE A 104 -6.38 -9.75 3.88
N SER A 105 -6.02 -9.49 5.14
CA SER A 105 -6.45 -8.25 5.80
C SER A 105 -5.85 -7.04 5.08
N LEU A 106 -6.70 -6.05 4.80
CA LEU A 106 -6.29 -4.78 4.18
C LEU A 106 -5.91 -3.72 5.22
N GLU A 107 -5.88 -4.08 6.50
CA GLU A 107 -5.48 -3.18 7.56
C GLU A 107 -3.97 -2.88 7.48
N PRO A 108 -3.58 -1.60 7.33
CA PRO A 108 -2.17 -1.24 7.31
C PRO A 108 -1.56 -1.38 8.70
N LEU A 109 -0.23 -1.60 8.77
CA LEU A 109 0.48 -1.65 10.06
C LEU A 109 0.34 -0.34 10.86
N TYR A 110 0.26 0.78 10.15
CA TYR A 110 0.15 2.11 10.72
C TYR A 110 -0.92 2.92 10.02
N ASN A 111 -1.65 3.69 10.81
CA ASN A 111 -2.51 4.73 10.28
C ASN A 111 -1.70 5.85 9.64
N LEU A 112 -2.26 6.49 8.62
CA LEU A 112 -1.69 7.71 8.07
C LEU A 112 -1.54 8.77 9.19
N PRO A 113 -0.38 9.45 9.27
CA PRO A 113 -0.19 10.52 10.25
C PRO A 113 -1.14 11.69 9.95
N PRO A 114 -1.54 12.49 10.96
CA PRO A 114 -2.51 13.57 10.81
C PRO A 114 -2.17 14.55 9.67
N GLU A 115 -0.89 14.92 9.52
CA GLU A 115 -0.43 15.79 8.43
C GLU A 115 -0.69 15.22 7.04
N SER A 116 -0.47 13.90 6.86
CA SER A 116 -0.74 13.24 5.59
C SER A 116 -2.24 13.11 5.31
N LYS A 117 -3.06 12.86 6.34
CA LYS A 117 -4.52 12.85 6.21
C LYS A 117 -5.04 14.22 5.80
N ARG A 118 -4.61 15.28 6.50
CA ARG A 118 -4.98 16.67 6.18
C ARG A 118 -4.60 17.05 4.74
N ARG A 119 -3.38 16.70 4.30
CA ARG A 119 -2.95 16.95 2.91
C ARG A 119 -3.87 16.28 1.89
N ILE A 120 -4.23 15.02 2.12
CA ILE A 120 -5.12 14.25 1.22
C ILE A 120 -6.52 14.88 1.21
N GLU A 121 -7.09 15.19 2.37
CA GLU A 121 -8.41 15.82 2.49
C GLU A 121 -8.46 17.17 1.77
N ILE A 122 -7.44 18.01 1.94
CA ILE A 122 -7.34 19.31 1.23
C ILE A 122 -7.29 19.09 -0.28
N THR A 123 -6.49 18.13 -0.74
CA THR A 123 -6.34 17.85 -2.18
C THR A 123 -7.68 17.37 -2.76
N GLN A 124 -8.35 16.43 -2.08
CA GLN A 124 -9.66 15.93 -2.50
C GLN A 124 -10.74 17.01 -2.51
N LYS A 125 -10.77 17.89 -1.49
CA LYS A 125 -11.71 19.01 -1.47
C LYS A 125 -11.40 19.99 -2.61
N LEU A 126 -10.13 20.26 -2.89
CA LEU A 126 -9.72 21.13 -3.99
C LEU A 126 -10.09 20.53 -5.35
N ASP A 127 -9.84 19.24 -5.58
CA ASP A 127 -10.29 18.52 -6.78
C ASP A 127 -11.80 18.65 -6.95
N ASN A 128 -12.57 18.48 -5.88
CA ASN A 128 -14.03 18.65 -5.94
C ASN A 128 -14.43 20.09 -6.27
N LEU A 129 -13.74 21.10 -5.75
CA LEU A 129 -13.99 22.50 -6.11
C LEU A 129 -13.69 22.78 -7.59
N VAL A 130 -12.65 22.16 -8.14
CA VAL A 130 -12.23 22.34 -9.54
C VAL A 130 -13.14 21.58 -10.48
N TYR A 131 -13.34 20.28 -10.29
CA TYR A 131 -14.04 19.44 -11.26
C TYR A 131 -15.54 19.43 -11.05
N ASN A 132 -15.99 19.32 -9.79
CA ASN A 132 -17.36 18.93 -9.45
C ASN A 132 -18.22 20.08 -8.89
N SER A 133 -17.70 21.31 -8.91
CA SER A 133 -18.37 22.49 -8.36
C SER A 133 -18.34 23.64 -9.34
N ASP A 134 -19.30 24.57 -9.20
CA ASP A 134 -19.37 25.82 -9.94
C ASP A 134 -18.50 26.93 -9.33
N PHE A 135 -17.72 26.61 -8.29
CA PHE A 135 -16.92 27.57 -7.54
C PHE A 135 -16.03 28.44 -8.44
N PHE A 136 -15.37 27.83 -9.43
CA PHE A 136 -14.50 28.52 -10.39
C PHE A 136 -15.20 29.02 -11.66
N ASN A 137 -16.54 28.92 -11.76
CA ASN A 137 -17.28 29.50 -12.90
C ASN A 137 -17.21 31.04 -12.91
N SER A 138 -16.87 31.64 -11.76
CA SER A 138 -16.48 33.05 -11.64
C SER A 138 -15.02 33.15 -11.21
N PRO A 139 -14.28 34.22 -11.57
CA PRO A 139 -12.88 34.37 -11.15
C PRO A 139 -12.72 34.41 -9.62
N LYS A 140 -11.95 33.47 -9.05
CA LYS A 140 -11.68 33.34 -7.61
C LYS A 140 -10.21 33.54 -7.27
N ARG A 141 -9.93 34.19 -6.14
CA ARG A 141 -8.57 34.33 -5.60
C ARG A 141 -8.20 33.13 -4.74
N VAL A 142 -6.91 32.97 -4.49
CA VAL A 142 -6.40 32.01 -3.49
C VAL A 142 -7.05 32.21 -2.12
N ALA A 143 -7.30 33.46 -1.71
CA ALA A 143 -7.97 33.76 -0.45
C ALA A 143 -9.42 33.24 -0.39
N ASP A 144 -10.12 33.22 -1.53
CA ASP A 144 -11.48 32.69 -1.60
C ASP A 144 -11.47 31.16 -1.46
N VAL A 145 -10.48 30.49 -2.09
CA VAL A 145 -10.27 29.04 -1.97
C VAL A 145 -9.95 28.64 -0.53
N ILE A 146 -9.05 29.37 0.13
CA ILE A 146 -8.70 29.12 1.54
C ILE A 146 -9.92 29.24 2.45
N LYS A 147 -10.75 30.26 2.21
CA LYS A 147 -11.99 30.49 2.95
C LYS A 147 -13.01 29.37 2.71
N GLU A 148 -13.18 28.94 1.46
CA GLU A 148 -14.11 27.87 1.10
C GLU A 148 -13.69 26.52 1.70
N LEU A 149 -12.38 26.24 1.72
CA LEU A 149 -11.83 24.99 2.23
C LEU A 149 -11.67 24.96 3.77
N ASP A 150 -11.95 26.08 4.44
CA ASP A 150 -11.74 26.29 5.87
C ASP A 150 -10.31 25.94 6.32
N THR A 151 -9.33 26.51 5.61
CA THR A 151 -7.89 26.28 5.85
C THR A 151 -7.17 27.54 6.34
N GLU A 152 -5.94 27.37 6.80
CA GLU A 152 -5.15 28.48 7.32
C GLU A 152 -4.60 29.38 6.20
N LYS A 153 -4.55 30.69 6.46
CA LYS A 153 -3.94 31.66 5.52
C LYS A 153 -2.46 31.38 5.24
N SER A 154 -1.77 30.71 6.16
CA SER A 154 -0.37 30.26 6.03
C SER A 154 -0.15 29.37 4.80
N ASP A 155 -1.20 28.68 4.32
CA ASP A 155 -1.13 27.76 3.18
C ASP A 155 -1.31 28.44 1.81
N SER A 156 -1.40 29.78 1.75
CA SER A 156 -1.59 30.54 0.50
C SER A 156 -0.59 30.18 -0.60
N ASN A 157 0.68 29.98 -0.23
CA ASN A 157 1.71 29.59 -1.20
C ASN A 157 1.46 28.20 -1.78
N LYS A 158 0.99 27.24 -0.95
CA LYS A 158 0.68 25.88 -1.38
C LYS A 158 -0.50 25.87 -2.37
N PHE A 159 -1.57 26.59 -2.03
CA PHE A 159 -2.73 26.70 -2.92
C PHE A 159 -2.40 27.41 -4.24
N SER A 160 -1.54 28.43 -4.21
CA SER A 160 -1.06 29.06 -5.45
C SER A 160 -0.35 28.06 -6.37
N VAL A 161 0.46 27.15 -5.81
CA VAL A 161 1.12 26.08 -6.56
C VAL A 161 0.11 25.08 -7.11
N TYR A 162 -0.82 24.59 -6.28
CA TYR A 162 -1.85 23.65 -6.73
C TYR A 162 -2.72 24.21 -7.86
N LEU A 163 -3.24 25.43 -7.70
CA LEU A 163 -4.07 26.10 -8.72
C LEU A 163 -3.29 26.33 -10.02
N THR A 164 -2.00 26.64 -9.92
CA THR A 164 -1.13 26.73 -11.11
C THR A 164 -0.96 25.36 -11.79
N GLY A 165 -0.98 24.26 -11.03
CA GLY A 165 -1.00 22.88 -11.56
C GLY A 165 -2.22 22.64 -12.44
N TYR A 166 -3.43 22.89 -11.92
CA TYR A 166 -4.66 22.78 -12.71
C TYR A 166 -4.68 23.68 -13.94
N CYS A 167 -4.03 24.85 -13.90
CA CYS A 167 -3.87 25.68 -15.10
C CYS A 167 -2.99 25.03 -16.17
N LYS A 168 -1.94 24.29 -15.77
CA LYS A 168 -1.07 23.56 -16.71
C LYS A 168 -1.77 22.34 -17.30
N GLU A 169 -2.63 21.70 -16.51
CA GLU A 169 -3.46 20.57 -16.93
C GLU A 169 -4.62 21.01 -17.85
N GLY A 170 -4.93 22.31 -17.87
CA GLY A 170 -5.91 22.92 -18.79
C GLY A 170 -7.31 23.07 -18.20
N GLU A 171 -7.49 22.74 -16.93
CA GLU A 171 -8.78 22.78 -16.22
C GLU A 171 -9.15 24.19 -15.78
N LEU A 172 -8.14 24.95 -15.33
CA LEU A 172 -8.28 26.34 -14.94
C LEU A 172 -7.50 27.25 -15.89
N GLU A 173 -7.87 28.52 -15.91
CA GLU A 173 -7.05 29.61 -16.42
C GLU A 173 -6.96 30.70 -15.36
N TYR A 174 -5.95 31.57 -15.45
CA TYR A 174 -5.80 32.68 -14.53
C TYR A 174 -5.76 34.03 -15.22
N ILE A 175 -6.41 35.00 -14.59
CA ILE A 175 -6.40 36.42 -14.95
C ILE A 175 -5.51 37.13 -13.93
N LYS A 176 -4.52 37.89 -14.40
CA LYS A 176 -3.63 38.66 -13.54
C LYS A 176 -4.16 40.09 -13.40
N GLU A 177 -4.52 40.48 -12.19
CA GLU A 177 -4.90 41.85 -11.84
C GLU A 177 -3.86 42.42 -10.86
N GLY A 178 -2.94 43.23 -11.40
CA GLY A 178 -1.78 43.73 -10.64
C GLY A 178 -0.89 42.58 -10.14
N ASN A 179 -0.73 42.48 -8.82
CA ASN A 179 0.07 41.43 -8.17
C ASN A 179 -0.73 40.18 -7.79
N ILE A 180 -2.01 40.11 -8.16
CA ILE A 180 -2.93 39.04 -7.74
C ILE A 180 -3.37 38.21 -8.96
N LYS A 181 -3.38 36.89 -8.80
CA LYS A 181 -4.01 35.95 -9.74
C LYS A 181 -5.42 35.61 -9.29
N LYS A 182 -6.36 35.65 -10.24
CA LYS A 182 -7.71 35.08 -10.10
C LYS A 182 -7.83 33.89 -11.04
N TYR A 183 -8.37 32.79 -10.55
CA TYR A 183 -8.50 31.53 -11.28
C TYR A 183 -9.96 31.31 -11.67
N THR A 184 -10.21 30.81 -12.87
CA THR A 184 -11.55 30.47 -13.37
C THR A 184 -11.48 29.21 -14.21
N LYS A 185 -12.59 28.47 -14.32
CA LYS A 185 -12.64 27.30 -15.22
C LYS A 185 -12.38 27.75 -16.63
N LYS A 186 -11.54 27.00 -17.33
CA LYS A 186 -11.37 27.19 -18.76
C LYS A 186 -12.70 26.84 -19.42
N LYS A 187 -13.31 27.80 -20.11
CA LYS A 187 -14.46 27.49 -20.97
C LYS A 187 -13.92 26.67 -22.12
N ASN A 188 -14.30 25.40 -22.20
CA ASN A 188 -14.09 24.63 -23.42
C ASN A 188 -14.83 25.39 -24.52
N GLY A 189 -14.06 26.04 -25.41
CA GLY A 189 -14.62 26.59 -26.64
C GLY A 189 -15.29 25.44 -27.38
N GLY A 190 -16.57 25.61 -27.70
CA GLY A 190 -17.26 24.73 -28.65
C GLY A 190 -16.62 24.77 -30.02
#